data_AF-A0A0F2PCU7-F1
#
_entry.id   AF-A0A0F2PCU7-F1
#
_cell.length_a   1.000
_cell.length_b   1.000
_cell.length_c   1.000
_cell.angle_alpha   90.00
_cell.angle_beta   90.00
_cell.angle_gamma   90.00
#
_symmetry.space_group_name_H-M   'P 1'
#
loop_
_entity.id
_entity.type
_entity.pdbx_description
1 polymer ?
#
loop_
_entity_poly.entity_id
_entity_poly.type
_entity_poly.pdbx_seq_one_letter_code
_entity_poly.pdbx_strand_id
1 'polypeptide(L)'
;MSYVPLLMVQQISPEDMQNFDVMETKIVAIAVYANKAGVPITVATRRLFDGDKQFYFPTEVTEGAAKTRIVYHHTLAQWRELLESLTLPSAPDALKQLMIPMFLYLKEKYPAVFAGIEHDQSFDPSQYAEVLPAQ
;
A
#
# COMPACT_ATOMS: atom_id res chain seq x y z
N MET A 1 19.05 1.21 -13.18
CA MET A 1 17.74 0.55 -12.99
C MET A 1 17.19 1.06 -11.67
N SER A 2 16.13 1.87 -11.71
CA SER A 2 15.43 2.32 -10.50
C SER A 2 14.74 1.11 -9.88
N TYR A 3 15.04 0.81 -8.61
CA TYR A 3 14.39 -0.27 -7.88
C TYR A 3 13.10 0.28 -7.26
N VAL A 4 11.99 0.19 -8.00
CA VAL A 4 10.67 0.56 -7.50
C VAL A 4 10.03 -0.64 -6.79
N PRO A 5 9.24 -0.43 -5.71
CA PRO A 5 8.53 -1.51 -5.04
C PRO A 5 7.42 -2.08 -5.92
N LEU A 6 7.00 -3.30 -5.62
CA LEU A 6 5.81 -3.91 -6.23
C LEU A 6 4.62 -3.71 -5.31
N LEU A 7 3.44 -3.41 -5.87
CA LEU A 7 2.18 -3.30 -5.15
C LEU A 7 1.18 -4.31 -5.71
N MET A 8 0.97 -5.41 -4.99
CA MET A 8 0.00 -6.43 -5.38
C MET A 8 -1.36 -6.12 -4.76
N VAL A 9 -2.41 -5.98 -5.56
CA VAL A 9 -3.76 -5.61 -5.07
C VAL A 9 -4.76 -6.72 -5.36
N GLN A 10 -5.51 -7.12 -4.34
CA GLN A 10 -6.55 -8.15 -4.46
C GLN A 10 -7.62 -7.74 -5.48
N GLN A 11 -7.95 -8.67 -6.38
CA GLN A 11 -9.08 -8.51 -7.28
C GLN A 11 -10.37 -8.91 -6.55
N ILE A 12 -11.34 -8.00 -6.53
CA ILE A 12 -12.70 -8.29 -6.05
C ILE A 12 -13.55 -8.65 -7.25
N SER A 13 -14.34 -9.70 -7.13
CA SER A 13 -15.21 -10.13 -8.22
C SER A 13 -16.35 -9.11 -8.43
N PRO A 14 -16.84 -8.92 -9.66
CA PRO A 14 -17.98 -8.03 -9.92
C PRO A 14 -19.27 -8.46 -9.19
N GLU A 15 -19.40 -9.74 -8.85
CA GLU A 15 -20.55 -10.30 -8.15
C GLU A 15 -20.57 -9.88 -6.67
N ASP A 16 -19.40 -9.75 -6.04
CA ASP A 16 -19.25 -9.25 -4.67
C ASP A 16 -19.59 -7.76 -4.55
N MET A 17 -19.58 -7.01 -5.66
CA MET A 17 -19.90 -5.57 -5.67
C MET A 17 -21.41 -5.28 -5.60
N GLN A 18 -22.28 -6.25 -5.90
CA GLN A 18 -23.72 -6.01 -6.03
C GLN A 18 -24.50 -6.09 -4.70
N ASN A 19 -23.89 -6.61 -3.63
CA ASN A 19 -24.61 -6.98 -2.40
C ASN A 19 -24.11 -6.30 -1.11
N PHE A 20 -23.20 -5.31 -1.20
CA PHE A 20 -22.58 -4.70 -0.01
C PHE A 20 -22.60 -3.16 -0.06
N ASP A 21 -22.55 -2.55 1.13
CA ASP A 21 -22.13 -1.16 1.26
C ASP A 21 -20.71 -1.05 0.68
N VAL A 22 -20.59 -0.32 -0.44
CA VAL A 22 -19.34 -0.15 -1.17
C VAL A 22 -18.22 0.32 -0.25
N MET A 23 -18.52 1.16 0.75
CA MET A 23 -17.53 1.69 1.68
C MET A 23 -16.93 0.64 2.61
N GLU A 24 -17.67 -0.43 2.92
CA GLU A 24 -17.22 -1.57 3.76
C GLU A 24 -16.46 -2.64 2.96
N THR A 25 -16.36 -2.49 1.64
CA THR A 25 -15.61 -3.38 0.77
C THR A 25 -14.15 -3.41 1.19
N LYS A 26 -13.65 -4.59 1.55
CA LYS A 26 -12.26 -4.80 2.01
C LYS A 26 -11.33 -5.01 0.83
N ILE A 27 -10.32 -4.16 0.71
CA ILE A 27 -9.25 -4.29 -0.27
C ILE A 27 -7.95 -4.61 0.45
N VAL A 28 -7.34 -5.74 0.08
CA VAL A 28 -6.01 -6.13 0.54
C VAL A 28 -4.99 -5.71 -0.51
N ALA A 29 -3.92 -5.05 -0.05
CA ALA A 29 -2.76 -4.72 -0.88
C ALA A 29 -1.46 -5.16 -0.20
N ILE A 30 -0.51 -5.65 -0.98
CA ILE A 30 0.80 -6.12 -0.50
C ILE A 30 1.88 -5.30 -1.20
N ALA A 31 2.58 -4.47 -0.43
CA ALA A 31 3.77 -3.77 -0.89
C ALA A 31 5.01 -4.65 -0.66
N VAL A 32 5.79 -4.88 -1.71
CA VAL A 32 7.01 -5.69 -1.68
C VAL A 32 8.21 -4.81 -2.03
N TYR A 33 9.11 -4.64 -1.07
CA TYR A 33 10.39 -3.98 -1.25
C TYR A 33 11.47 -5.04 -1.39
N ALA A 34 12.26 -4.97 -2.47
CA ALA A 34 13.38 -5.87 -2.72
C ALA A 34 14.65 -5.05 -3.01
N ASN A 35 15.79 -5.55 -2.52
CA ASN A 35 17.17 -5.12 -2.82
C ASN A 35 17.38 -3.61 -3.07
N LYS A 36 17.93 -2.89 -2.08
CA LYS A 36 18.33 -1.47 -2.20
C LYS A 36 17.21 -0.45 -2.46
N ALA A 37 15.98 -0.88 -2.73
CA ALA A 37 14.80 -0.02 -2.59
C ALA A 37 14.69 0.35 -1.11
N GLY A 38 15.02 1.59 -0.75
CA GLY A 38 14.98 2.07 0.61
C GLY A 38 13.62 1.78 1.23
N VAL A 39 13.60 1.03 2.32
CA VAL A 39 12.37 0.88 3.12
C VAL A 39 12.11 2.27 3.73
N PRO A 40 10.92 2.87 3.55
CA PRO A 40 10.67 4.27 3.89
C PRO A 40 10.99 4.65 5.34
N ILE A 41 11.06 3.69 6.25
CA ILE A 41 11.14 3.91 7.69
C ILE A 41 11.85 2.68 8.28
N THR A 42 12.66 2.86 9.32
CA THR A 42 12.97 1.78 10.27
C THR A 42 11.64 1.27 10.80
N VAL A 43 11.03 0.30 10.12
CA VAL A 43 9.77 -0.30 10.55
C VAL A 43 10.15 -1.09 11.80
N ALA A 44 10.07 -0.44 12.96
CA ALA A 44 9.90 -1.14 14.22
C ALA A 44 8.52 -1.79 14.14
N THR A 45 8.44 -2.90 13.41
CA THR A 45 7.25 -3.70 13.23
C THR A 45 6.91 -4.25 14.60
N ARG A 46 6.15 -3.51 15.40
CA ARG A 46 5.56 -4.03 16.61
C ARG A 46 4.38 -4.87 16.16
N ARG A 47 4.66 -6.09 15.71
CA ARG A 47 3.64 -7.11 15.50
C ARG A 47 3.12 -7.50 16.88
N LEU A 48 2.03 -6.88 17.31
CA LEU A 48 1.22 -7.43 18.39
C LEU A 48 0.48 -8.65 17.82
N PHE A 49 0.97 -9.84 18.12
CA PHE A 49 0.18 -11.06 18.01
C PHE A 49 -0.58 -11.22 19.32
N ASP A 50 -1.90 -11.35 19.23
CA ASP A 50 -2.74 -11.66 20.38
C ASP A 50 -2.52 -13.14 20.73
N GLY A 51 -1.58 -13.38 21.64
CA GLY A 51 -1.18 -14.70 22.10
C GLY A 51 -0.25 -14.59 23.31
N ASP A 52 -0.49 -15.44 24.32
CA ASP A 52 0.04 -15.34 25.69
C ASP A 52 1.57 -15.41 25.86
N LYS A 53 2.37 -15.45 24.78
CA LYS A 53 3.84 -15.46 24.85
C LYS A 53 4.46 -14.47 23.88
N GLN A 54 5.18 -13.51 24.45
CA GLN A 54 6.05 -12.59 23.71
C GLN A 54 7.19 -13.39 23.08
N PHE A 55 7.17 -13.53 21.75
CA PHE A 55 8.26 -14.10 20.97
C PHE A 55 8.98 -12.98 20.21
N TYR A 56 10.29 -12.88 20.40
CA TYR A 56 11.13 -11.89 19.73
C TYR A 56 11.91 -12.57 18.61
N PHE A 57 11.79 -12.07 17.39
CA PHE A 57 12.68 -12.49 16.30
C PHE A 57 14.03 -11.78 16.44
N PRO A 58 15.17 -12.50 16.40
CA PRO A 58 16.47 -11.86 16.26
C PRO A 58 16.58 -11.28 14.85
N THR A 59 16.59 -9.96 14.71
CA THR A 59 16.89 -9.30 13.42
C THR A 59 18.36 -8.93 13.37
N GLU A 60 19.22 -9.89 13.03
CA GLU A 60 20.42 -9.52 12.27
C GLU A 60 19.98 -9.24 10.83
N VAL A 61 19.88 -7.96 10.49
CA VAL A 61 19.57 -7.52 9.13
C VAL A 61 20.87 -7.56 8.33
N THR A 62 21.11 -8.65 7.60
CA THR A 62 22.22 -8.74 6.67
C THR A 62 21.98 -7.80 5.49
N GLU A 63 22.94 -6.94 5.19
CA GLU A 63 22.90 -5.97 4.11
C GLU A 63 22.61 -6.68 2.76
N GLY A 64 21.48 -6.37 2.13
CA GLY A 64 21.16 -6.83 0.76
C GLY A 64 20.26 -8.07 0.60
N ALA A 65 19.70 -8.67 1.67
CA ALA A 65 18.93 -9.92 1.54
C ALA A 65 17.46 -9.87 2.04
N ALA A 66 17.03 -8.82 2.74
CA ALA A 66 15.70 -8.79 3.34
C ALA A 66 14.65 -8.19 2.38
N LYS A 67 13.86 -9.06 1.73
CA LYS A 67 12.60 -8.64 1.09
C LYS A 67 11.62 -8.23 2.18
N THR A 68 11.28 -6.94 2.25
CA THR A 68 10.26 -6.45 3.19
C THR A 68 8.89 -6.49 2.52
N ARG A 69 7.92 -7.12 3.18
CA ARG A 69 6.53 -7.17 2.73
C ARG A 69 5.63 -6.49 3.76
N ILE A 70 4.85 -5.52 3.30
CA ILE A 70 3.84 -4.84 4.11
C ILE A 70 2.47 -5.22 3.54
N VAL A 71 1.60 -5.75 4.39
CA VAL A 71 0.23 -6.12 4.01
C VAL A 71 -0.71 -5.07 4.59
N TYR A 72 -1.44 -4.39 3.71
CA TYR A 72 -2.49 -3.45 4.04
C TYR A 72 -3.83 -4.16 3.92
N HIS A 73 -4.65 -4.05 4.96
CA HIS A 73 -6.00 -4.61 4.99
C HIS A 73 -6.94 -3.52 5.45
N HIS A 74 -7.61 -2.90 4.49
CA HIS A 74 -8.44 -1.73 4.74
C HIS A 74 -9.75 -1.81 3.96
N THR A 75 -10.82 -1.23 4.52
CA THR A 75 -12.05 -0.96 3.77
C THR A 75 -11.83 0.17 2.77
N LEU A 76 -12.73 0.35 1.80
CA LEU A 76 -12.66 1.47 0.87
C LEU A 76 -12.77 2.83 1.60
N ALA A 77 -13.54 2.91 2.69
CA ALA A 77 -13.57 4.11 3.54
C ALA A 77 -12.20 4.44 4.13
N GLN A 78 -11.51 3.43 4.68
CA GLN A 78 -10.18 3.59 5.27
C GLN A 78 -9.12 3.91 4.21
N TRP A 79 -9.21 3.28 3.03
CA TRP A 79 -8.36 3.62 1.90
C TRP A 79 -8.56 5.06 1.46
N ARG A 80 -9.81 5.55 1.43
CA ARG A 80 -10.11 6.95 1.08
C ARG A 80 -9.41 7.92 2.03
N GLU A 81 -9.58 7.74 3.34
CA GLU A 81 -8.96 8.59 4.37
C GLU A 81 -7.43 8.56 4.29
N LEU A 82 -6.85 7.36 4.14
CA LEU A 82 -5.41 7.18 4.04
C LEU A 82 -4.83 7.89 2.82
N LEU A 83 -5.48 7.73 1.65
CA LEU A 83 -4.99 8.25 0.39
C LEU A 83 -5.20 9.76 0.25
N GLU A 84 -6.23 10.33 0.88
CA GLU A 84 -6.41 11.78 0.98
C GLU A 84 -5.24 12.47 1.69
N SER A 85 -4.57 11.76 2.60
CA SER A 85 -3.44 12.28 3.38
C SER A 85 -2.09 12.00 2.73
N LEU A 86 -1.89 10.76 2.25
CA LEU A 86 -0.57 10.24 1.88
C LEU A 86 -0.21 10.42 0.40
N THR A 87 -1.09 11.04 -0.38
CA THR A 87 -0.82 11.34 -1.80
C THR A 87 -0.49 12.80 -2.06
N LEU A 88 -0.59 13.67 -1.05
CA LEU A 88 -0.31 15.11 -1.16
C LEU A 88 1.19 15.41 -1.26
N PRO A 89 1.59 16.59 -1.80
CA PRO A 89 3.00 16.96 -1.94
C PRO A 89 3.80 16.97 -0.64
N SER A 90 3.14 17.21 0.50
CA SER A 90 3.74 17.19 1.84
C SER A 90 4.06 15.79 2.36
N ALA A 91 3.52 14.73 1.76
CA ALA A 91 3.79 13.37 2.15
C ALA A 91 5.22 12.96 1.74
N PRO A 92 5.91 12.12 2.55
CA PRO A 92 7.22 11.58 2.20
C PRO A 92 7.21 10.88 0.85
N ASP A 93 8.21 11.15 0.00
CA ASP A 93 8.36 10.56 -1.34
C ASP A 93 8.27 9.03 -1.35
N ALA A 94 8.86 8.39 -0.34
CA ALA A 94 8.85 6.94 -0.20
C ALA A 94 7.45 6.36 0.10
N LEU A 95 6.54 7.15 0.67
CA LEU A 95 5.12 6.80 0.80
C LEU A 95 4.35 7.11 -0.48
N LYS A 96 4.58 8.29 -1.09
CA LYS A 96 3.98 8.67 -2.39
C LYS A 96 4.23 7.60 -3.46
N GLN A 97 5.42 6.99 -3.42
CA GLN A 97 5.83 5.88 -4.27
C GLN A 97 4.83 4.72 -4.31
N LEU A 98 4.16 4.42 -3.19
CA LEU A 98 3.12 3.39 -3.08
C LEU A 98 1.71 3.97 -3.16
N MET A 99 1.48 5.08 -2.47
CA MET A 99 0.13 5.58 -2.20
C MET A 99 -0.49 6.22 -3.44
N ILE A 100 0.30 6.94 -4.25
CA ILE A 100 -0.21 7.52 -5.50
C ILE A 100 -0.63 6.42 -6.49
N PRO A 101 0.19 5.40 -6.82
CA PRO A 101 -0.26 4.34 -7.71
C PRO A 101 -1.45 3.53 -7.15
N MET A 102 -1.52 3.31 -5.82
CA MET A 102 -2.69 2.71 -5.19
C MET A 102 -3.95 3.55 -5.40
N PHE A 103 -3.84 4.87 -5.19
CA PHE A 103 -4.94 5.81 -5.38
C PHE A 103 -5.43 5.82 -6.82
N LEU A 104 -4.52 5.90 -7.80
CA LEU A 104 -4.88 5.88 -9.22
C LEU A 104 -5.61 4.58 -9.58
N TYR A 105 -5.10 3.43 -9.12
CA TYR A 105 -5.73 2.14 -9.32
C TYR A 105 -7.14 2.07 -8.71
N LEU A 106 -7.31 2.52 -7.46
CA LEU A 106 -8.62 2.50 -6.80
C LEU A 106 -9.59 3.52 -7.38
N LYS A 107 -9.11 4.67 -7.85
CA LYS A 107 -9.93 5.69 -8.51
C LYS A 107 -10.47 5.21 -9.85
N GLU A 108 -9.69 4.42 -10.59
CA GLU A 108 -10.16 3.79 -11.83
C GLU A 108 -11.28 2.77 -11.54
N LYS A 109 -11.13 1.96 -10.49
CA LYS A 109 -12.11 0.92 -10.13
C LYS A 109 -13.36 1.46 -9.40
N TYR A 110 -13.19 2.45 -8.55
CA TYR A 110 -14.21 3.00 -7.66
C TYR A 110 -14.26 4.54 -7.77
N PRO A 111 -14.55 5.09 -8.96
CA PRO A 111 -14.46 6.53 -9.20
C PRO A 111 -15.36 7.34 -8.28
N ALA A 112 -16.55 6.84 -7.92
CA ALA A 112 -17.46 7.49 -7.00
C ALA A 112 -16.88 7.62 -5.57
N VAL A 113 -16.08 6.63 -5.13
CA VAL A 113 -15.48 6.61 -3.79
C VAL A 113 -14.26 7.51 -3.72
N PHE A 114 -13.51 7.68 -4.80
CA PHE A 114 -12.25 8.44 -4.81
C PHE A 114 -12.33 9.76 -5.59
N ALA A 115 -13.54 10.16 -6.00
CA ALA A 115 -13.79 11.47 -6.58
C ALA A 115 -13.39 12.58 -5.59
N GLY A 116 -12.84 13.66 -6.14
CA GLY A 116 -12.46 14.87 -5.39
C GLY A 116 -11.15 14.79 -4.59
N ILE A 117 -10.50 13.62 -4.52
CA ILE A 117 -9.17 13.53 -3.89
C ILE A 117 -8.10 14.06 -4.85
N GLU A 118 -7.28 14.98 -4.35
CA GLU A 118 -6.09 15.49 -5.00
C GLU A 118 -4.87 14.62 -4.67
N HIS A 119 -3.88 14.62 -5.56
CA HIS A 119 -2.58 14.01 -5.30
C HIS A 119 -1.49 14.86 -5.94
N ASP A 120 -0.25 14.65 -5.50
CA ASP A 120 0.94 15.31 -6.00
C ASP A 120 1.19 14.99 -7.48
N GLN A 121 0.80 15.92 -8.35
CA GLN A 121 1.04 15.86 -9.80
C GLN A 121 2.51 16.08 -10.17
N SER A 122 3.33 16.56 -9.23
CA SER A 122 4.75 16.85 -9.47
C SER A 122 5.68 15.68 -9.16
N PHE A 123 5.17 14.65 -8.48
CA PHE A 123 5.94 13.45 -8.19
C PHE A 123 6.20 12.65 -9.46
N ASP A 124 7.45 12.23 -9.66
CA ASP A 124 7.88 11.55 -10.89
C ASP A 124 7.19 10.18 -11.04
N PRO A 125 6.36 9.97 -12.08
CA PRO A 125 5.70 8.69 -12.30
C PRO A 125 6.67 7.52 -12.53
N SER A 126 7.92 7.80 -12.95
CA SER A 126 8.96 6.76 -13.11
C SER A 126 9.36 6.12 -11.78
N GLN A 127 9.01 6.76 -10.66
CA GLN A 127 9.27 6.26 -9.32
C GLN A 127 8.11 5.43 -8.78
N TYR A 128 6.92 5.46 -9.38
CA TYR A 128 5.76 4.70 -8.90
C TYR A 128 6.05 3.21 -8.77
N ALA A 129 5.46 2.63 -7.72
CA ALA A 129 5.38 1.19 -7.58
C ALA A 129 4.62 0.56 -8.74
N GLU A 130 5.08 -0.61 -9.18
CA GLU A 130 4.38 -1.39 -10.19
C GLU A 130 3.16 -2.05 -9.56
N VAL A 131 1.96 -1.73 -10.06
CA VAL A 131 0.70 -2.29 -9.56
C VAL A 131 0.39 -3.60 -10.29
N LEU A 132 0.27 -4.68 -9.54
CA LEU A 132 -0.03 -6.02 -10.05
C LEU A 132 -1.30 -6.58 -9.40
N PRO A 133 -2.11 -7.38 -10.10
CA PRO A 133 -3.15 -8.15 -9.44
C PRO A 133 -2.53 -9.17 -8.48
N ALA A 134 -3.02 -9.23 -7.24
CA ALA A 134 -2.74 -10.36 -6.36
C ALA A 134 -3.57 -11.56 -6.84
N GLN A 135 -2.89 -12.70 -7.04
CA GLN A 135 -3.52 -13.99 -7.36
C GLN A 135 -4.14 -14.62 -6.11
#